data_AF-A0A396HME5-F1
#
_entry.id   AF-A0A396HME5-F1
#
_cell.length_a   1.000
_cell.length_b   1.000
_cell.length_c   1.000
_cell.angle_alpha   90.00
_cell.angle_beta   90.00
_cell.angle_gamma   90.00
#
_symmetry.space_group_name_H-M   'P 1'
#
loop_
_entity.id
_entity.type
_entity.pdbx_description
1 polymer ?
#
loop_
_entity_poly.entity_id
_entity_poly.type
_entity_poly.pdbx_seq_one_letter_code
_entity_poly.pdbx_strand_id
1 'polypeptide(L)' 'MTVHHKNLVSFIGYCDEGDKMALIYEYMANGNLKENLSAKSSHCLSWERKTSNTN' A
#
# COMPACT_ATOMS: atom_id res chain seq x y z
N MET A 1 3.26 -14.81 15.58
CA MET A 1 1.88 -14.52 15.14
C MET A 1 1.99 -13.75 13.84
N THR A 2 1.60 -14.33 12.70
CA THR A 2 1.75 -13.71 11.38
C THR A 2 0.44 -13.07 10.95
N VAL A 3 0.43 -11.75 10.72
CA VAL A 3 -0.74 -11.02 10.23
C VAL A 3 -0.81 -11.18 8.71
N HIS A 4 -1.70 -12.04 8.23
CA HIS A 4 -2.02 -12.16 6.81
C HIS A 4 -3.45 -11.72 6.58
N HIS A 5 -3.64 -10.65 5.83
CA HIS A 5 -4.96 -10.12 5.50
C HIS A 5 -4.98 -9.58 4.07
N LYS A 6 -6.07 -9.79 3.33
CA LYS A 6 -6.22 -9.40 1.92
C LYS A 6 -5.96 -7.91 1.61
N ASN A 7 -6.05 -7.04 2.61
CA ASN A 7 -5.87 -5.59 2.47
C ASN A 7 -4.56 -5.08 3.11
N LEU A 8 -3.68 -5.98 3.56
CA LEU A 8 -2.38 -5.63 4.13
C LEU A 8 -1.30 -6.20 3.21
N VAL A 9 -0.30 -5.38 2.89
CA VAL A 9 0.85 -5.85 2.10
C VAL A 9 1.63 -6.90 2.90
N SER A 10 2.01 -7.99 2.24
CA SER A 10 2.69 -9.09 2.90
C SER A 10 4.10 -8.65 3.30
N PHE A 11 4.44 -8.92 4.56
CA PHE A 11 5.79 -8.74 5.06
C PHE A 11 6.63 -9.97 4.70
N ILE A 12 7.75 -9.75 4.02
CA ILE A 12 8.65 -10.80 3.54
C ILE A 12 9.77 -11.04 4.56
N GLY A 13 10.33 -9.96 5.12
CA GLY A 13 11.43 -10.07 6.07
C GLY A 13 12.04 -8.72 6.40
N TYR A 14 13.13 -8.73 7.16
CA TYR A 14 13.87 -7.53 7.52
C TYR A 14 15.37 -7.80 7.45
N CYS A 15 16.14 -6.73 7.26
CA CYS A 15 17.58 -6.72 7.44
C CYS A 15 17.88 -5.85 8.66
N ASP A 16 18.72 -6.36 9.55
CA ASP A 16 19.21 -5.65 10.72
C ASP A 16 20.72 -5.82 10.76
N GLU A 17 21.43 -4.83 10.23
CA GLU A 17 22.88 -4.84 10.12
C GLU A 17 23.46 -3.57 10.78
N GLY A 18 23.84 -3.72 12.05
CA GLY A 18 24.45 -2.67 12.84
C GLY A 18 23.47 -1.53 13.14
N ASP A 19 23.71 -0.37 12.52
CA ASP A 19 22.88 0.84 12.64
C ASP A 19 21.84 0.96 11.52
N LYS A 20 21.76 -0.04 10.62
CA LYS A 20 20.85 -0.05 9.48
C LYS A 20 19.76 -1.10 9.67
N MET A 21 18.53 -0.63 9.75
CA MET A 21 17.34 -1.47 9.75
C MET A 21 16.55 -1.24 8.47
N ALA A 22 16.25 -2.33 7.74
CA ALA A 22 15.43 -2.30 6.54
C ALA A 22 14.29 -3.32 6.63
N LEU A 23 13.13 -2.96 6.09
CA LEU A 23 11.95 -3.82 6.03
C LEU A 23 11.66 -4.18 4.57
N ILE A 24 11.39 -5.46 4.33
CA ILE A 24 11.14 -6.03 3.01
C ILE A 24 9.66 -6.41 2.94
N TYR A 25 8.94 -5.77 2.03
CA TYR A 25 7.52 -5.99 1.75
C TYR A 25 7.32 -6.32 0.26
N GLU A 26 6.19 -6.93 -0.07
CA GLU A 26 5.77 -7.05 -1.48
C GLU A 26 5.63 -5.68 -2.15
N TYR A 27 6.03 -5.59 -3.42
CA TYR A 27 5.99 -4.35 -4.17
C TYR A 27 4.56 -4.01 -4.63
N MET A 28 4.12 -2.79 -4.33
CA MET A 28 2.80 -2.28 -4.73
C MET A 28 2.92 -1.34 -5.94
N ALA A 29 2.77 -1.89 -7.14
CA ALA A 29 2.99 -1.18 -8.41
C ALA A 29 2.08 0.05 -8.63
N ASN A 30 0.89 0.04 -8.03
CA ASN A 30 -0.08 1.13 -8.19
C ASN A 30 0.23 2.37 -7.33
N GLY A 31 1.35 2.38 -6.59
CA GLY A 31 1.70 3.49 -5.72
C GLY A 31 0.76 3.63 -4.53
N ASN A 32 0.77 4.79 -3.88
CA ASN A 32 0.01 5.00 -2.66
C ASN A 32 -1.44 5.45 -2.94
N LEU A 33 -2.34 5.20 -1.99
CA LEU A 33 -3.75 5.55 -2.13
C LEU A 33 -3.97 7.06 -2.32
N LYS A 34 -3.15 7.90 -1.68
CA LYS A 34 -3.24 9.37 -1.79
C LYS A 34 -3.04 9.84 -3.23
N GLU A 35 -2.06 9.29 -3.94
CA GLU A 35 -1.80 9.59 -5.34
C GLU A 35 -2.96 9.14 -6.24
N ASN A 36 -3.48 7.94 -6.01
CA ASN A 36 -4.62 7.39 -6.76
C ASN A 36 -5.93 8.16 -6.54
N LEU A 37 -6.09 8.78 -5.37
CA LEU A 37 -7.24 9.63 -5.05
C LEU A 37 -7.05 11.08 -5.52
N SER A 38 -5.82 11.49 -5.81
CA SER A 38 -5.51 12.85 -6.25
C SER A 38 -6.01 13.11 -7.67
N ALA A 39 -6.60 14.28 -7.89
CA ALA A 39 -7.10 14.69 -9.20
C ALA A 39 -5.99 14.90 -10.26
N LYS A 40 -4.71 14.81 -9.86
CA LYS A 40 -3.54 14.97 -10.73
C LYS A 40 -2.99 13.64 -11.27
N SER A 41 -3.53 12.49 -10.84
CA SER A 41 -3.15 11.17 -11.36
C SER A 41 -3.84 10.91 -12.70
N SER A 42 -3.10 10.42 -13.69
CA SER A 42 -3.64 9.94 -14.97
C SER A 42 -4.56 8.72 -14.80
N HIS A 43 -4.49 8.04 -13.65
CA HIS A 43 -5.34 6.91 -13.25
C HIS A 43 -6.28 7.30 -12.09
N CYS A 44 -6.70 8.56 -12.02
CA CYS A 44 -7.64 9.03 -11.00
C CYS A 44 -8.88 8.11 -10.98
N LEU A 45 -9.08 7.41 -9.86
CA LEU A 45 -10.23 6.53 -9.68
C LEU A 45 -11.52 7.36 -9.89
N SER A 46 -12.50 6.80 -10.62
CA SER A 46 -13.80 7.45 -10.77
C SER A 46 -14.42 7.71 -9.38
N TRP A 47 -15.18 8.79 -9.24
CA TRP A 47 -15.77 9.20 -7.96
C TRP A 47 -16.57 8.08 -7.29
N GLU A 48 -17.20 7.23 -8.09
CA GLU A 48 -17.95 6.04 -7.66
C GLU A 48 -17.10 5.08 -6.83
N ARG A 49 -15.82 4.86 -7.22
CA ARG A 49 -14.87 4.03 -6.48
C ARG A 49 -14.24 4.75 -5.29
N LYS A 50 -14.31 6.09 -5.22
CA LYS A 50 -13.81 6.88 -4.09
C LYS A 50 -14.74 6.80 -2.87
N THR A 51 -16.04 6.62 -3.10
CA THR A 51 -17.07 6.62 -2.04
C THR A 51 -17.63 5.23 -1.72
N SER A 52 -17.17 4.15 -2.38
CA SER A 52 -17.75 2.81 -2.18
C SER A 52 -17.46 2.17 -0.81
N ASN A 53 -16.70 2.81 0.09
CA ASN A 53 -16.36 2.26 1.40
C ASN A 53 -17.10 2.92 2.58
N THR A 54 -18.26 3.53 2.31
CA THR A 54 -19.21 3.93 3.35
C THR A 54 -20.52 3.18 3.17
N ASN A 55 -20.55 1.94 3.65
CA ASN A 55 -21.76 1.32 4.21
C ASN A 55 -21.34 0.34 5.30
#